data_AF-A0A9Q1CE08-F1
#
_entry.id   AF-A0A9Q1CE08-F1
#
_cell.length_a   1.000
_cell.length_b   1.000
_cell.length_c   1.000
_cell.angle_alpha   90.00
_cell.angle_beta   90.00
_cell.angle_gamma   90.00
#
_symmetry.space_group_name_H-M   'P 1'
#
loop_
_entity.id
_entity.type
_entity.pdbx_description
1 polymer ?
#
loop_
_entity_poly.entity_id
_entity_poly.type
_entity_poly.pdbx_seq_one_letter_code
_entity_poly.pdbx_strand_id
1 'polypeptide(L)'
;MSLLAKQAEGAHQHFAEACSNIQKSHQLKQQASDLEEAVSFLEEHLATLESDSENAAIYARMIQEHLKEKEKIEREVEALSGKTSFKVEQGPLVRQLDDSLKSMKVCRQVYHGKSFVGNHVHLCLKKENIEKLMTDLCNRTNQLCPQLLGDVTLLTKKYKLLLRLFGACHRDFNKASQFTDDDIKALELSIQSYMAYFRENFPDETVTPKMHLLEHHTVPYIKKWKVGLGFHGEQGGESMHSRINVIQRDVRGLKDELAVLESVMKTHWIQTRPGAQ
;
A
#
# COMPACT_ATOMS: atom_id res chain seq x y z
N MET A 1 -21.54 15.43 -42.99
CA MET A 1 -21.02 14.53 -41.93
C MET A 1 -21.90 13.29 -41.87
N SER A 2 -21.36 12.10 -42.12
CA SER A 2 -22.15 10.86 -42.18
C SER A 2 -22.61 10.43 -40.78
N LEU A 3 -23.68 9.64 -40.70
CA LEU A 3 -24.26 9.11 -39.47
C LEU A 3 -23.20 8.38 -38.60
N LEU A 4 -22.24 7.72 -39.24
CA LEU A 4 -21.12 7.01 -38.62
C LEU A 4 -20.15 7.95 -37.89
N ALA A 5 -19.92 9.16 -38.40
CA ALA A 5 -19.05 10.14 -37.74
C ALA A 5 -19.69 10.65 -36.44
N LYS A 6 -21.00 10.93 -36.44
CA LYS A 6 -21.74 11.35 -35.24
C LYS A 6 -21.84 10.23 -34.20
N GLN A 7 -21.97 8.98 -34.62
CA GLN A 7 -21.96 7.83 -33.72
C GLN A 7 -20.59 7.57 -33.09
N ALA A 8 -19.51 7.73 -33.86
CA ALA A 8 -18.14 7.62 -33.35
C ALA A 8 -17.79 8.75 -32.36
N GLU A 9 -18.25 9.97 -32.64
CA GLU A 9 -18.03 11.15 -31.80
C GLU A 9 -18.78 11.04 -30.45
N GLY A 10 -20.03 10.55 -30.47
CA GLY A 10 -20.80 10.25 -29.25
C GLY A 10 -20.19 9.13 -28.41
N ALA A 11 -19.68 8.07 -29.06
CA ALA A 11 -18.98 6.98 -28.35
C ALA A 11 -17.67 7.45 -27.70
N HIS A 12 -16.93 8.32 -28.38
CA HIS A 12 -15.69 8.91 -27.84
C HIS A 12 -15.97 9.83 -26.64
N GLN A 13 -17.03 10.64 -26.70
CA GLN A 13 -17.42 11.49 -25.57
C GLN A 13 -17.84 10.66 -24.35
N HIS A 14 -18.66 9.62 -24.55
CA HIS A 14 -19.03 8.70 -23.48
C HIS A 14 -17.83 7.96 -22.87
N PHE A 15 -16.84 7.56 -23.69
CA PHE A 15 -15.63 6.93 -23.18
C PHE A 15 -14.76 7.91 -22.39
N ALA A 16 -14.58 9.14 -22.87
CA ALA A 16 -13.82 10.17 -22.17
C ALA A 16 -14.45 10.53 -20.81
N GLU A 17 -15.79 10.68 -20.77
CA GLU A 17 -16.53 10.92 -19.54
C GLU A 17 -16.40 9.74 -18.56
N ALA A 18 -16.49 8.50 -19.07
CA ALA A 18 -16.26 7.31 -18.26
C ALA A 18 -14.84 7.29 -17.66
N CYS A 19 -13.80 7.56 -18.46
CA CYS A 19 -12.43 7.65 -17.98
C CYS A 19 -12.24 8.73 -16.91
N SER A 20 -12.86 9.91 -17.08
CA SER A 20 -12.81 10.99 -16.11
C SER A 20 -13.50 10.60 -14.79
N ASN A 21 -14.69 10.00 -14.85
CA ASN A 21 -15.41 9.50 -13.67
C ASN A 21 -14.62 8.40 -12.95
N ILE A 22 -13.93 7.53 -13.69
CA ILE A 22 -13.05 6.48 -13.16
C ILE A 22 -11.87 7.11 -12.41
N GLN A 23 -11.19 8.08 -13.01
CA GLN A 23 -10.05 8.76 -12.39
C GLN A 23 -10.47 9.47 -11.10
N LYS A 24 -11.60 10.21 -11.13
CA LYS A 24 -12.15 10.85 -9.95
C LYS A 24 -12.53 9.84 -8.86
N SER A 25 -13.16 8.72 -9.25
CA SER A 25 -13.48 7.63 -8.33
C SER A 25 -12.22 7.05 -7.67
N HIS A 26 -11.13 6.88 -8.42
CA HIS A 26 -9.85 6.41 -7.87
C HIS A 26 -9.25 7.40 -6.85
N GLN A 27 -9.24 8.69 -7.16
CA GLN A 27 -8.75 9.74 -6.25
C GLN A 27 -9.56 9.76 -4.95
N LEU A 28 -10.89 9.70 -5.05
CA LEU A 28 -11.79 9.65 -3.90
C LEU A 28 -11.56 8.37 -3.05
N LYS A 29 -11.39 7.21 -3.69
CA LYS A 29 -11.05 5.97 -2.98
C LYS A 29 -9.73 6.08 -2.23
N GLN A 30 -8.72 6.72 -2.81
CA GLN A 30 -7.45 6.97 -2.12
C GLN A 30 -7.65 7.89 -0.91
N GLN A 31 -8.42 8.97 -1.04
CA GLN A 31 -8.75 9.85 0.08
C GLN A 31 -9.49 9.12 1.21
N ALA A 32 -10.45 8.25 0.87
CA ALA A 32 -11.14 7.42 1.86
C ALA A 32 -10.17 6.46 2.59
N SER A 33 -9.23 5.86 1.86
CA SER A 33 -8.19 5.01 2.44
C SER A 33 -7.25 5.79 3.36
N ASP A 34 -6.85 7.01 2.99
CA ASP A 34 -5.98 7.86 3.80
C ASP A 34 -6.69 8.29 5.10
N LEU A 35 -7.99 8.59 5.04
CA LEU A 35 -8.82 8.86 6.22
C LEU A 35 -8.94 7.65 7.14
N GLU A 36 -9.08 6.44 6.58
CA GLU A 36 -9.12 5.20 7.36
C GLU A 36 -7.81 4.94 8.11
N GLU A 37 -6.67 5.16 7.46
CA GLU A 37 -5.35 5.05 8.11
C GLU A 37 -5.19 6.11 9.22
N ALA A 38 -5.65 7.35 8.98
CA ALA A 38 -5.66 8.39 10.01
C ALA A 38 -6.56 8.02 11.21
N VAL A 39 -7.75 7.46 10.97
CA VAL A 39 -8.64 6.98 12.03
C VAL A 39 -7.94 5.90 12.86
N SER A 40 -7.35 4.89 12.23
CA SER A 40 -6.64 3.82 12.93
C SER A 40 -5.53 4.36 13.84
N PHE A 41 -4.77 5.35 13.36
CA PHE A 41 -3.71 5.99 14.15
C PHE A 41 -4.26 6.75 15.35
N LEU A 42 -5.36 7.49 15.18
CA LEU A 42 -6.01 8.24 16.26
C LEU A 42 -6.64 7.30 17.30
N GLU A 43 -7.21 6.17 16.87
CA GLU A 43 -7.76 5.14 17.77
C GLU A 43 -6.67 4.51 18.63
N GLU A 44 -5.51 4.20 18.05
CA GLU A 44 -4.36 3.69 18.80
C GLU A 44 -3.88 4.71 19.84
N HIS A 45 -3.78 5.99 19.47
CA HIS A 45 -3.41 7.05 20.41
C HIS A 45 -4.44 7.20 21.53
N LEU A 46 -5.73 7.19 21.19
CA LEU A 46 -6.82 7.26 22.17
C LEU A 46 -6.75 6.11 23.18
N ALA A 47 -6.40 4.90 22.74
CA ALA A 47 -6.25 3.74 23.61
C ALA A 47 -5.11 3.87 24.65
N THR A 48 -4.13 4.75 24.41
CA THR A 48 -3.02 5.02 25.34
C THR A 48 -3.30 6.13 26.34
N LEU A 49 -4.41 6.86 26.17
CA LEU A 49 -4.78 7.99 27.02
C LEU A 49 -5.69 7.56 28.17
N GLU A 50 -5.59 8.28 29.28
CA GLU A 50 -6.58 8.16 30.36
C GLU A 50 -7.95 8.64 29.87
N SER A 51 -8.99 7.88 30.21
CA SER A 51 -10.36 8.02 29.69
C SER A 51 -10.99 9.39 29.96
N ASP A 52 -10.55 10.09 31.00
CA ASP A 52 -11.10 11.39 31.42
C ASP A 52 -10.21 12.58 31.01
N SER A 53 -9.21 12.37 30.16
CA SER A 53 -8.35 13.46 29.69
C SER A 53 -9.05 14.32 28.62
N GLU A 54 -8.85 15.64 28.68
CA GLU A 54 -9.30 16.56 27.63
C GLU A 54 -8.79 16.16 26.23
N ASN A 55 -7.58 15.58 26.19
CA ASN A 55 -7.00 15.01 24.98
C ASN A 55 -7.84 13.85 24.42
N ALA A 56 -8.32 12.92 25.26
CA ALA A 56 -9.14 11.79 24.81
C ALA A 56 -10.43 12.27 24.10
N ALA A 57 -11.07 13.33 24.62
CA ALA A 57 -12.23 13.94 23.98
C ALA A 57 -11.90 14.57 22.61
N ILE A 58 -10.73 15.20 22.48
CA ILE A 58 -10.26 15.78 21.20
C ILE A 58 -10.04 14.67 20.16
N TYR A 59 -9.29 13.62 20.50
CA TYR A 59 -9.04 12.49 19.59
C TYR A 59 -10.34 11.79 19.18
N ALA A 60 -11.26 11.55 20.12
CA ALA A 60 -12.57 10.97 19.81
C ALA A 60 -13.37 11.82 18.81
N ARG A 61 -13.33 13.16 18.94
CA ARG A 61 -13.98 14.06 17.98
C ARG A 61 -13.33 13.99 16.60
N MET A 62 -12.00 13.99 16.53
CA MET A 62 -11.27 13.88 15.26
C MET A 62 -11.59 12.57 14.53
N ILE A 63 -11.66 11.45 15.26
CA ILE A 63 -12.08 10.16 14.71
C ILE A 63 -13.48 10.27 14.10
N GLN A 64 -14.44 10.84 14.83
CA GLN A 64 -15.82 11.00 14.34
C GLN A 64 -15.91 11.90 13.10
N GLU A 65 -15.10 12.97 13.03
CA GLU A 65 -15.03 13.85 11.85
C GLU A 65 -14.47 13.11 10.63
N HIS A 66 -13.38 12.36 10.79
CA HIS A 66 -12.78 11.58 9.70
C HIS A 66 -13.70 10.45 9.21
N LEU A 67 -14.41 9.76 10.12
CA LEU A 67 -15.41 8.75 9.75
C LEU A 67 -16.55 9.34 8.92
N LYS A 68 -17.07 10.52 9.31
CA LYS A 68 -18.14 11.19 8.56
C LYS A 68 -17.69 11.61 7.15
N GLU A 69 -16.48 12.15 7.02
CA GLU A 69 -15.96 12.53 5.71
C GLU A 69 -15.70 11.28 4.84
N LYS A 70 -15.19 10.20 5.43
CA LYS A 70 -15.02 8.91 4.74
C LYS A 70 -16.34 8.40 4.17
N GLU A 71 -17.41 8.34 4.97
CA GLU A 71 -18.74 7.90 4.52
C GLU A 71 -19.29 8.76 3.37
N LYS A 72 -19.04 10.07 3.41
CA LYS A 72 -19.47 11.00 2.36
C LYS A 72 -18.71 10.72 1.04
N ILE A 73 -17.41 10.50 1.12
CA ILE A 73 -16.56 10.14 -0.02
C ILE A 73 -16.99 8.79 -0.61
N GLU A 74 -17.27 7.79 0.24
CA GLU A 74 -17.73 6.46 -0.21
C GLU A 74 -19.06 6.55 -0.96
N ARG A 75 -20.00 7.38 -0.51
CA ARG A 75 -21.25 7.65 -1.22
C ARG A 75 -21.03 8.31 -2.59
N GLU A 76 -20.07 9.25 -2.69
CA GLU A 76 -19.72 9.87 -3.97
C GLU A 76 -19.09 8.85 -4.94
N VAL A 77 -18.24 7.95 -4.43
CA VAL A 77 -17.65 6.84 -5.20
C VAL A 77 -18.71 5.88 -5.74
N GLU A 78 -19.71 5.52 -4.92
CA GLU A 78 -20.83 4.67 -5.36
C GLU A 78 -21.66 5.35 -6.46
N ALA A 79 -21.96 6.65 -6.29
CA ALA A 79 -22.71 7.43 -7.28
C ALA A 79 -21.96 7.55 -8.62
N LEU A 80 -20.63 7.68 -8.60
CA LEU A 80 -19.80 7.69 -9.80
C LEU A 80 -19.72 6.31 -10.46
N SER A 81 -19.59 5.25 -9.65
CA SER A 81 -19.50 3.87 -10.13
C SER A 81 -20.78 3.41 -10.81
N GLY A 82 -21.95 3.86 -10.35
CA GLY A 82 -23.25 3.58 -10.97
C GLY A 82 -23.45 4.24 -12.34
N LYS A 83 -22.66 5.28 -12.67
CA LYS A 83 -22.75 6.01 -13.95
C LYS A 83 -21.83 5.45 -15.04
N THR A 84 -20.88 4.58 -14.69
CA THR A 84 -19.94 3.99 -15.64
C THR A 84 -20.42 2.61 -16.11
N SER A 85 -20.53 2.39 -17.42
CA SER A 85 -20.96 1.09 -18.00
C SER A 85 -19.90 0.00 -17.96
N PHE A 86 -18.65 0.33 -17.60
CA PHE A 86 -17.52 -0.61 -17.53
C PHE A 86 -16.87 -0.58 -16.14
N LYS A 87 -16.60 -1.76 -15.57
CA LYS A 87 -15.86 -1.89 -14.32
C LYS A 87 -14.36 -1.85 -14.60
N VAL A 88 -13.66 -0.85 -14.07
CA VAL A 88 -12.19 -0.62 -14.24
C VAL A 88 -11.36 -1.85 -13.91
N GLU A 89 -11.82 -2.63 -12.93
CA GLU A 89 -11.16 -3.85 -12.45
C GLU A 89 -11.39 -5.06 -13.36
N GLN A 90 -12.09 -4.86 -14.48
CA GLN A 90 -12.48 -5.92 -15.40
C GLN A 90 -11.96 -5.60 -16.79
N GLY A 91 -10.94 -6.34 -17.20
CA GLY A 91 -10.39 -6.21 -18.53
C GLY A 91 -9.31 -7.26 -18.79
N PRO A 92 -9.03 -7.58 -20.06
CA PRO A 92 -8.04 -8.59 -20.38
C PRO A 92 -6.62 -8.19 -19.97
N LEU A 93 -6.31 -6.89 -19.91
CA LEU A 93 -5.02 -6.38 -19.41
C LEU A 93 -4.95 -6.41 -17.88
N VAL A 94 -6.05 -6.10 -17.18
CA VAL A 94 -6.12 -6.21 -15.71
C VAL A 94 -5.94 -7.66 -15.27
N ARG A 95 -6.63 -8.61 -15.94
CA ARG A 95 -6.46 -10.05 -15.68
C ARG A 95 -5.02 -10.50 -15.92
N GLN A 96 -4.37 -10.00 -16.98
CA GLN A 96 -2.97 -10.30 -17.24
C GLN A 96 -2.07 -9.81 -16.10
N LEU A 97 -2.29 -8.60 -15.59
CA LEU A 97 -1.53 -8.09 -14.43
C LEU A 97 -1.74 -8.96 -13.19
N ASP A 98 -2.99 -9.35 -12.90
CA ASP A 98 -3.29 -10.24 -11.78
C ASP A 98 -2.62 -11.61 -11.94
N ASP A 99 -2.60 -12.18 -13.15
CA ASP A 99 -1.96 -13.46 -13.42
C ASP A 99 -0.43 -13.36 -13.30
N SER A 100 0.16 -12.26 -13.77
CA SER A 100 1.58 -11.97 -13.55
C SER A 100 1.90 -11.85 -12.06
N LEU A 101 1.10 -11.11 -11.28
CA LEU A 101 1.27 -10.98 -9.83
C LEU A 101 1.17 -12.35 -9.13
N LYS A 102 0.17 -13.17 -9.45
CA LYS A 102 0.00 -14.52 -8.89
C LYS A 102 1.20 -15.42 -9.20
N SER A 103 1.75 -15.34 -10.41
CA SER A 103 2.93 -16.13 -10.79
C SER A 103 4.17 -15.81 -9.93
N MET A 104 4.21 -14.60 -9.35
CA MET A 104 5.25 -14.14 -8.44
C MET A 104 4.88 -14.34 -6.96
N LYS A 105 3.80 -15.08 -6.68
CA LYS A 105 3.21 -15.27 -5.34
C LYS A 105 2.77 -13.98 -4.66
N VAL A 106 2.36 -12.99 -5.46
CA VAL A 106 1.78 -11.73 -4.99
C VAL A 106 0.27 -11.80 -5.18
N CYS A 107 -0.46 -11.91 -4.07
CA CYS A 107 -1.91 -12.02 -4.06
C CYS A 107 -2.52 -10.98 -3.13
N ARG A 108 -3.71 -10.47 -3.45
CA ARG A 108 -4.46 -9.62 -2.51
C ARG A 108 -4.90 -10.46 -1.31
N GLN A 109 -4.57 -10.04 -0.10
CA GLN A 109 -4.89 -10.79 1.11
C GLN A 109 -6.28 -10.42 1.61
N VAL A 110 -7.17 -11.41 1.72
CA VAL A 110 -8.57 -11.21 2.12
C VAL A 110 -8.68 -10.56 3.51
N TYR A 111 -7.81 -10.97 4.44
CA TYR A 111 -7.79 -10.49 5.83
C TYR A 111 -7.17 -9.10 6.02
N HIS A 112 -6.62 -8.48 4.96
CA HIS A 112 -6.07 -7.14 4.98
C HIS A 112 -6.83 -6.19 4.05
N GLY A 113 -8.16 -6.30 3.99
CA GLY A 113 -8.98 -5.46 3.11
C GLY A 113 -8.70 -5.67 1.61
N LYS A 114 -8.22 -6.86 1.22
CA LYS A 114 -7.71 -7.16 -0.14
C LYS A 114 -6.45 -6.36 -0.53
N SER A 115 -5.64 -5.96 0.45
CA SER A 115 -4.38 -5.24 0.23
C SER A 115 -3.17 -6.16 0.01
N PHE A 116 -2.07 -5.55 -0.44
CA PHE A 116 -0.75 -6.18 -0.47
C PHE A 116 -0.04 -6.00 0.87
N VAL A 117 0.70 -7.02 1.32
CA VAL A 117 1.49 -6.98 2.56
C VAL A 117 2.97 -6.71 2.26
N GLY A 118 3.79 -6.44 3.28
CA GLY A 118 5.21 -6.09 3.10
C GLY A 118 6.01 -7.06 2.22
N ASN A 119 5.79 -8.38 2.38
CA ASN A 119 6.44 -9.38 1.52
C ASN A 119 6.04 -9.25 0.04
N HIS A 120 4.78 -8.89 -0.26
CA HIS A 120 4.34 -8.67 -1.63
C HIS A 120 5.04 -7.45 -2.25
N VAL A 121 5.16 -6.35 -1.49
CA VAL A 121 5.90 -5.15 -1.92
C VAL A 121 7.35 -5.53 -2.21
N HIS A 122 8.01 -6.25 -1.29
CA HIS A 122 9.38 -6.71 -1.48
C HIS A 122 9.55 -7.55 -2.76
N LEU A 123 8.62 -8.48 -3.04
CA LEU A 123 8.63 -9.28 -4.26
C LEU A 123 8.42 -8.42 -5.51
N CYS A 124 7.44 -7.53 -5.53
CA CYS A 124 7.15 -6.66 -6.67
C CYS A 124 8.32 -5.74 -7.05
N LEU A 125 9.15 -5.35 -6.08
CA LEU A 125 10.28 -4.44 -6.31
C LEU A 125 11.57 -5.14 -6.77
N LYS A 126 11.55 -6.48 -6.92
CA LYS A 126 12.67 -7.21 -7.53
C LYS A 126 12.75 -6.91 -9.02
N LYS A 127 13.98 -6.76 -9.54
CA LYS A 127 14.22 -6.33 -10.92
C LYS A 127 13.52 -7.24 -11.93
N GLU A 128 13.68 -8.55 -11.77
CA GLU A 128 13.06 -9.60 -12.57
C GLU A 128 11.54 -9.54 -12.58
N ASN A 129 10.93 -9.18 -11.44
CA ASN A 129 9.48 -9.10 -11.27
C ASN A 129 8.93 -7.82 -11.90
N ILE A 130 9.64 -6.70 -11.78
CA ILE A 130 9.32 -5.46 -12.50
C ILE A 130 9.39 -5.72 -14.01
N GLU A 131 10.45 -6.35 -14.52
CA GLU A 131 10.55 -6.68 -15.95
C GLU A 131 9.37 -7.54 -16.41
N LYS A 132 9.07 -8.60 -15.66
CA LYS A 132 7.98 -9.52 -15.98
C LYS A 132 6.63 -8.81 -16.08
N LEU A 133 6.27 -7.99 -15.08
CA LEU A 133 5.01 -7.24 -15.08
C LEU A 133 4.85 -6.38 -16.34
N MET A 134 5.92 -5.69 -16.73
CA MET A 134 5.91 -4.80 -17.88
C MET A 134 5.87 -5.56 -19.20
N THR A 135 6.67 -6.61 -19.34
CA THR A 135 6.73 -7.43 -20.55
C THR A 135 5.42 -8.18 -20.79
N ASP A 136 4.83 -8.78 -19.76
CA ASP A 136 3.57 -9.51 -19.88
C ASP A 136 2.44 -8.57 -20.35
N LEU A 137 2.41 -7.32 -19.87
CA LEU A 137 1.43 -6.31 -20.30
C LEU A 137 1.61 -5.90 -21.77
N CYS A 138 2.85 -5.67 -22.21
CA CYS A 138 3.15 -5.36 -23.61
C CYS A 138 2.79 -6.53 -24.53
N ASN A 139 3.13 -7.76 -24.13
CA ASN A 139 2.81 -8.97 -24.90
C ASN A 139 1.29 -9.12 -25.07
N ARG A 140 0.53 -8.93 -23.99
CA ARG A 140 -0.92 -9.04 -24.03
C ARG A 140 -1.56 -7.93 -24.87
N THR A 141 -1.02 -6.71 -24.79
CA THR A 141 -1.46 -5.59 -25.64
C THR A 141 -1.21 -5.90 -27.11
N ASN A 142 -0.02 -6.40 -27.46
CA ASN A 142 0.29 -6.79 -28.84
C ASN A 142 -0.65 -7.88 -29.38
N GLN A 143 -1.14 -8.78 -28.53
CA GLN A 143 -2.08 -9.83 -28.93
C GLN A 143 -3.51 -9.32 -29.17
N LEU A 144 -3.97 -8.34 -28.39
CA LEU A 144 -5.38 -7.92 -28.36
C LEU A 144 -5.62 -6.61 -29.12
N CYS A 145 -4.69 -5.69 -29.01
CA CYS A 145 -4.77 -4.34 -29.57
C CYS A 145 -3.37 -3.83 -29.96
N PRO A 146 -2.74 -4.40 -31.01
CA PRO A 146 -1.41 -4.00 -31.47
C PRO A 146 -1.26 -2.49 -31.73
N GLN A 147 -2.35 -1.83 -32.13
CA GLN A 147 -2.39 -0.39 -32.35
C GLN A 147 -2.10 0.45 -31.09
N LEU A 148 -2.32 -0.09 -29.89
CA LEU A 148 -2.02 0.56 -28.61
C LEU A 148 -0.64 0.19 -28.04
N LEU A 149 0.13 -0.66 -28.74
CA LEU A 149 1.41 -1.14 -28.23
C LEU A 149 2.42 -0.01 -27.98
N GLY A 150 2.41 1.03 -28.82
CA GLY A 150 3.28 2.20 -28.66
C GLY A 150 3.04 2.90 -27.32
N ASP A 151 1.77 3.21 -27.03
CA ASP A 151 1.37 3.89 -25.79
C ASP A 151 1.64 3.04 -24.55
N VAL A 152 1.31 1.75 -24.60
CA VAL A 152 1.60 0.82 -23.50
C VAL A 152 3.10 0.64 -23.27
N THR A 153 3.91 0.67 -24.33
CA THR A 153 5.38 0.60 -24.20
C THR A 153 5.94 1.85 -23.50
N LEU A 154 5.39 3.04 -23.78
CA LEU A 154 5.77 4.26 -23.06
C LEU A 154 5.32 4.21 -21.59
N LEU A 155 4.09 3.77 -21.35
CA LEU A 155 3.53 3.62 -20.00
C LEU A 155 4.36 2.65 -19.15
N THR A 156 4.69 1.48 -19.69
CA THR A 156 5.50 0.48 -18.98
C THR A 156 6.91 0.97 -18.67
N LYS A 157 7.55 1.74 -19.57
CA LYS A 157 8.83 2.40 -19.26
C LYS A 157 8.73 3.36 -18.08
N LYS A 158 7.66 4.16 -18.02
CA LYS A 158 7.38 5.11 -16.94
C LYS A 158 7.23 4.39 -15.58
N TYR A 159 6.35 3.39 -15.52
CA TYR A 159 6.13 2.62 -14.29
C TYR A 159 7.34 1.78 -13.87
N LYS A 160 8.10 1.25 -14.83
CA LYS A 160 9.34 0.53 -14.57
C LYS A 160 10.37 1.41 -13.87
N LEU A 161 10.53 2.66 -14.32
CA LEU A 161 11.45 3.60 -13.68
C LEU A 161 10.93 4.00 -12.29
N LEU A 162 9.63 4.29 -12.16
CA LEU A 162 8.99 4.58 -10.88
C LEU A 162 9.26 3.49 -9.83
N LEU A 163 8.98 2.22 -10.17
CA LEU A 163 9.17 1.07 -9.28
C LEU A 163 10.64 0.82 -8.94
N ARG A 164 11.56 1.09 -9.87
CA ARG A 164 13.00 0.96 -9.61
C ARG A 164 13.50 2.02 -8.65
N LEU A 165 13.06 3.27 -8.80
CA LEU A 165 13.41 4.38 -7.91
C LEU A 165 12.86 4.14 -6.49
N PHE A 166 11.59 3.76 -6.38
CA PHE A 166 11.02 3.38 -5.09
C PHE A 166 11.70 2.13 -4.51
N GLY A 167 12.02 1.14 -5.36
CA GLY A 167 12.78 -0.04 -4.96
C GLY A 167 14.16 0.27 -4.40
N ALA A 168 14.82 1.35 -4.83
CA ALA A 168 16.05 1.83 -4.21
C ALA A 168 15.79 2.33 -2.79
N CYS A 169 14.82 3.24 -2.62
CA CYS A 169 14.40 3.72 -1.30
C CYS A 169 14.09 2.54 -0.36
N HIS A 170 13.25 1.61 -0.81
CA HIS A 170 12.81 0.44 -0.04
C HIS A 170 13.97 -0.45 0.41
N ARG A 171 15.01 -0.63 -0.39
CA ARG A 171 16.19 -1.38 0.03
C ARG A 171 17.00 -0.61 1.07
N ASP A 172 17.19 0.68 0.82
CA ASP A 172 18.05 1.53 1.63
C ASP A 172 17.47 1.67 3.04
N PHE A 173 16.20 2.07 3.22
CA PHE A 173 15.63 2.29 4.55
C PHE A 173 15.30 1.01 5.34
N ASN A 174 15.23 -0.15 4.68
CA ASN A 174 15.02 -1.46 5.32
C ASN A 174 16.33 -2.20 5.65
N LYS A 175 17.50 -1.56 5.47
CA LYS A 175 18.79 -2.17 5.79
C LYS A 175 18.82 -2.61 7.27
N ALA A 176 19.10 -3.89 7.50
CA ALA A 176 19.18 -4.51 8.82
C ALA A 176 20.54 -4.30 9.52
N SER A 177 21.20 -3.16 9.27
CA SER A 177 22.47 -2.81 9.90
C SER A 177 22.47 -1.36 10.34
N GLN A 178 23.50 -0.99 11.12
CA GLN A 178 23.77 0.41 11.40
C GLN A 178 24.04 1.19 10.10
N PHE A 179 23.57 2.43 10.06
CA PHE A 179 23.75 3.34 8.92
C PHE A 179 25.00 4.17 9.11
N THR A 180 25.85 4.16 8.09
CA THR A 180 26.95 5.11 7.94
C THR A 180 26.44 6.44 7.37
N ASP A 181 27.24 7.49 7.43
CA ASP A 181 26.87 8.78 6.82
C ASP A 181 26.73 8.67 5.29
N ASP A 182 27.47 7.77 4.66
CA ASP A 182 27.34 7.51 3.23
C ASP A 182 26.08 6.71 2.89
N ASP A 183 25.66 5.76 3.74
CA ASP A 183 24.35 5.11 3.61
C ASP A 183 23.21 6.15 3.69
N ILE A 184 23.33 7.12 4.61
CA ILE A 184 22.32 8.18 4.79
C ILE A 184 22.26 9.09 3.57
N LYS A 185 23.41 9.49 3.02
CA LYS A 185 23.46 10.28 1.77
C LYS A 185 22.87 9.52 0.60
N ALA A 186 23.19 8.23 0.47
CA ALA A 186 22.64 7.38 -0.59
C ALA A 186 21.11 7.27 -0.48
N LEU A 187 20.59 7.05 0.72
CA LEU A 187 19.14 7.03 0.97
C LEU A 187 18.48 8.37 0.63
N GLU A 188 19.08 9.49 1.04
CA GLU A 188 18.57 10.84 0.77
C GLU A 188 18.48 11.10 -0.76
N LEU A 189 19.52 10.70 -1.52
CA LEU A 189 19.51 10.77 -2.98
C LEU A 189 18.46 9.86 -3.63
N SER A 190 18.30 8.64 -3.12
CA SER A 190 17.27 7.69 -3.58
C SER A 190 15.86 8.29 -3.43
N ILE A 191 15.57 8.86 -2.25
CA ILE A 191 14.29 9.50 -1.93
C ILE A 191 14.04 10.71 -2.82
N GLN A 192 15.03 11.60 -2.95
CA GLN A 192 14.93 12.79 -3.81
C GLN A 192 14.66 12.40 -5.27
N SER A 193 15.39 11.40 -5.78
CA SER A 193 15.22 10.92 -7.16
C SER A 193 13.82 10.33 -7.38
N TYR A 194 13.32 9.55 -6.43
CA TYR A 194 11.97 8.99 -6.49
C TYR A 194 10.89 10.09 -6.46
N MET A 195 10.98 11.02 -5.50
CA MET A 195 9.97 12.07 -5.31
C MET A 195 9.97 13.10 -6.44
N ALA A 196 11.15 13.47 -6.96
CA ALA A 196 11.25 14.33 -8.14
C ALA A 196 10.62 13.67 -9.36
N TYR A 197 10.96 12.40 -9.62
CA TYR A 197 10.38 11.65 -10.73
C TYR A 197 8.86 11.51 -10.60
N PHE A 198 8.36 11.19 -9.39
CA PHE A 198 6.93 11.07 -9.13
C PHE A 198 6.18 12.37 -9.44
N ARG A 199 6.61 13.50 -8.90
CA ARG A 199 5.93 14.79 -9.12
C ARG A 199 5.99 15.25 -10.57
N GLU A 200 7.10 15.04 -11.26
CA GLU A 200 7.24 15.40 -12.68
C GLU A 200 6.33 14.56 -13.57
N ASN A 201 6.22 13.25 -13.29
CA ASN A 201 5.54 12.31 -14.15
C ASN A 201 4.07 12.08 -13.77
N PHE A 202 3.68 12.40 -12.54
CA PHE A 202 2.34 12.19 -12.01
C PHE A 202 1.85 13.46 -11.27
N PRO A 203 1.74 14.61 -11.98
CA PRO A 203 1.48 15.91 -11.35
C PRO A 203 0.08 16.01 -10.71
N ASP A 204 -0.88 15.21 -11.19
CA ASP A 204 -2.26 15.18 -10.69
C ASP A 204 -2.47 14.14 -9.58
N GLU A 205 -1.44 13.35 -9.25
CA GLU A 205 -1.51 12.37 -8.17
C GLU A 205 -1.15 13.00 -6.83
N THR A 206 -1.85 12.57 -5.78
CA THR A 206 -1.61 13.07 -4.43
C THR A 206 -0.39 12.39 -3.80
N VAL A 207 0.45 13.17 -3.12
CA VAL A 207 1.51 12.63 -2.25
C VAL A 207 0.85 12.05 -1.01
N THR A 208 0.87 10.73 -0.88
CA THR A 208 0.26 10.04 0.26
C THR A 208 1.01 10.33 1.57
N PRO A 209 0.37 10.16 2.74
CA PRO A 209 1.06 10.30 4.03
C PRO A 209 2.35 9.48 4.14
N LYS A 210 2.37 8.26 3.59
CA LYS A 210 3.58 7.41 3.55
C LYS A 210 4.69 7.99 2.70
N MET A 211 4.36 8.60 1.56
CA MET A 211 5.34 9.29 0.73
C MET A 211 5.85 10.57 1.40
N HIS A 212 5.00 11.29 2.13
CA HIS A 212 5.41 12.43 2.95
C HIS A 212 6.38 12.01 4.07
N LEU A 213 6.05 10.94 4.80
CA LEU A 213 6.93 10.34 5.82
C LEU A 213 8.27 9.88 5.22
N LEU A 214 8.22 9.26 4.04
CA LEU A 214 9.42 8.87 3.31
C LEU A 214 10.30 10.09 3.02
N GLU A 215 9.73 11.16 2.46
CA GLU A 215 10.46 12.33 2.01
C GLU A 215 11.02 13.19 3.13
N HIS A 216 10.20 13.51 4.13
CA HIS A 216 10.53 14.55 5.10
C HIS A 216 11.04 14.00 6.44
N HIS A 217 10.69 12.78 6.80
CA HIS A 217 10.89 12.28 8.17
C HIS A 217 11.88 11.12 8.25
N THR A 218 12.02 10.33 7.18
CA THR A 218 12.88 9.14 7.17
C THR A 218 14.36 9.49 7.38
N VAL A 219 14.89 10.47 6.63
CA VAL A 219 16.30 10.86 6.75
C VAL A 219 16.62 11.48 8.13
N PRO A 220 15.83 12.43 8.67
CA PRO A 220 16.03 12.91 10.04
C PRO A 220 15.99 11.80 11.09
N TYR A 221 15.04 10.88 10.96
CA TYR A 221 14.92 9.74 11.88
C TYR A 221 16.18 8.86 11.85
N ILE A 222 16.65 8.46 10.67
CA ILE A 222 17.83 7.60 10.53
C ILE A 222 19.11 8.35 10.92
N LYS A 223 19.21 9.66 10.69
CA LYS A 223 20.32 10.50 11.20
C LYS A 223 20.40 10.45 12.73
N LYS A 224 19.26 10.47 13.42
CA LYS A 224 19.16 10.43 14.88
C LYS A 224 19.49 9.05 15.46
N TRP A 225 18.89 7.99 14.91
CA TRP A 225 18.95 6.65 15.51
C TRP A 225 20.01 5.73 14.88
N LYS A 226 20.54 6.09 13.70
CA LYS A 226 21.56 5.35 12.95
C LYS A 226 21.18 3.90 12.63
N VAL A 227 19.89 3.57 12.61
CA VAL A 227 19.36 2.26 12.21
C VAL A 227 18.19 2.45 11.25
N GLY A 228 17.94 1.46 10.40
CA GLY A 228 16.85 1.48 9.42
C GLY A 228 15.47 1.42 10.09
N LEU A 229 14.43 1.79 9.33
CA LEU A 229 13.05 1.78 9.82
C LEU A 229 12.59 0.38 10.25
N GLY A 230 13.13 -0.67 9.62
CA GLY A 230 12.82 -2.06 9.96
C GLY A 230 13.15 -2.45 11.41
N PHE A 231 14.08 -1.76 12.09
CA PHE A 231 14.39 -2.02 13.50
C PHE A 231 13.32 -1.54 14.47
N HIS A 232 12.52 -0.55 14.07
CA HIS A 232 11.47 0.04 14.88
C HIS A 232 10.08 -0.20 14.29
N GLY A 233 9.99 -1.03 13.27
CA GLY A 233 8.72 -1.40 12.65
C GLY A 233 7.98 -2.46 13.47
N GLU A 234 6.69 -2.58 13.19
CA GLU A 234 5.77 -3.52 13.85
C GLU A 234 6.03 -4.99 13.52
N GLN A 235 6.96 -5.28 12.60
CA GLN A 235 7.29 -6.64 12.17
C GLN A 235 7.67 -7.56 13.34
N GLY A 236 8.30 -7.00 14.38
CA GLY A 236 8.57 -7.73 15.63
C GLY A 236 7.28 -8.22 16.28
N GLY A 237 6.30 -7.32 16.49
CA GLY A 237 5.00 -7.64 17.07
C GLY A 237 4.19 -8.62 16.22
N GLU A 238 4.15 -8.42 14.89
CA GLU A 238 3.47 -9.34 13.96
C GLU A 238 4.04 -10.77 14.05
N SER A 239 5.37 -10.90 14.17
CA SER A 239 6.01 -12.20 14.36
C SER A 239 5.60 -12.88 15.67
N MET A 240 5.41 -12.10 16.75
CA MET A 240 4.93 -12.61 18.03
C MET A 240 3.53 -13.18 17.93
N HIS A 241 2.61 -12.55 17.18
CA HIS A 241 1.25 -13.07 16.99
C HIS A 241 1.28 -14.49 16.40
N SER A 242 2.09 -14.72 15.37
CA SER A 242 2.23 -16.05 14.76
C SER A 242 2.71 -17.09 15.78
N ARG A 243 3.62 -16.70 16.68
CA ARG A 243 4.22 -17.57 17.69
C ARG A 243 3.26 -17.86 18.84
N ILE A 244 2.57 -16.84 19.34
CA ILE A 244 1.51 -16.97 20.33
C ILE A 244 0.43 -17.92 19.82
N ASN A 245 0.02 -17.77 18.55
CA ASN A 245 -0.96 -18.65 17.93
C ASN A 245 -0.51 -20.12 17.89
N VAL A 246 0.78 -20.41 17.74
CA VAL A 246 1.34 -21.77 17.82
C VAL A 246 1.25 -22.31 19.25
N ILE A 247 1.77 -21.56 20.22
CA ILE A 247 1.76 -21.93 21.64
C ILE A 247 0.32 -22.19 22.10
N GLN A 248 -0.62 -21.33 21.70
CA GLN A 248 -2.02 -21.47 22.02
C GLN A 248 -2.61 -22.79 21.48
N ARG A 249 -2.14 -23.31 20.33
CA ARG A 249 -2.60 -24.63 19.83
C ARG A 249 -2.15 -25.77 20.70
N ASP A 250 -0.93 -25.68 21.21
CA ASP A 250 -0.33 -26.72 22.04
C ASP A 250 -1.04 -26.85 23.40
N VAL A 251 -1.69 -25.77 23.86
CA VAL A 251 -2.41 -25.73 25.14
C VAL A 251 -3.93 -25.79 25.01
N ARG A 252 -4.48 -26.08 23.82
CA ARG A 252 -5.95 -26.17 23.56
C ARG A 252 -6.69 -27.20 24.42
N GLY A 253 -5.97 -28.13 25.06
CA GLY A 253 -6.56 -29.11 25.97
C GLY A 253 -6.96 -28.55 27.34
N LEU A 254 -6.52 -27.34 27.68
CA LEU A 254 -6.90 -26.67 28.93
C LEU A 254 -8.32 -26.09 28.79
N LYS A 255 -9.17 -26.35 29.78
CA LYS A 255 -10.57 -25.90 29.78
C LYS A 255 -10.78 -24.50 30.36
N ASP A 256 -9.80 -24.00 31.11
CA ASP A 256 -9.86 -22.69 31.77
C ASP A 256 -9.09 -21.65 30.95
N GLU A 257 -9.74 -20.52 30.65
CA GLU A 257 -9.17 -19.44 29.85
C GLU A 257 -7.97 -18.79 30.55
N LEU A 258 -8.01 -18.66 31.89
CA LEU A 258 -6.90 -18.11 32.65
C LEU A 258 -5.68 -19.05 32.60
N ALA A 259 -5.89 -20.35 32.75
CA ALA A 259 -4.84 -21.35 32.60
C ALA A 259 -4.24 -21.38 31.18
N VAL A 260 -5.06 -21.19 30.13
CA VAL A 260 -4.57 -21.05 28.74
C VAL A 260 -3.67 -19.82 28.63
N LEU A 261 -4.14 -18.66 29.08
CA LEU A 261 -3.38 -17.41 28.99
C LEU A 261 -2.07 -17.50 29.76
N GLU A 262 -2.10 -17.97 31.00
CA GLU A 262 -0.93 -18.13 31.85
C GLU A 262 0.11 -19.06 31.22
N SER A 263 -0.34 -20.19 30.66
CA SER A 263 0.53 -21.15 29.98
C SER A 263 1.16 -20.57 28.71
N VAL A 264 0.37 -19.82 27.91
CA VAL A 264 0.86 -19.14 26.71
C VAL A 264 1.95 -18.12 27.08
N MET A 265 1.69 -17.28 28.08
CA MET A 265 2.61 -16.22 28.50
C MET A 265 3.91 -16.79 29.09
N LYS A 266 3.80 -17.79 29.97
CA LYS A 266 4.97 -18.47 30.55
C LYS A 266 5.83 -19.14 29.48
N THR A 267 5.20 -19.86 28.55
CA THR A 267 5.91 -20.52 27.46
C THR A 267 6.60 -19.52 26.55
N HIS A 268 5.91 -18.44 26.17
CA HIS A 268 6.50 -17.39 25.35
C HIS A 268 7.71 -16.75 26.05
N TRP A 269 7.57 -16.37 27.33
CA TRP A 269 8.65 -15.80 28.15
C TRP A 269 9.89 -16.71 28.21
N ILE A 270 9.70 -18.01 28.48
CA ILE A 270 10.82 -18.97 28.54
C ILE A 270 11.56 -19.03 27.20
N GLN A 271 10.84 -18.95 26.09
CA GLN A 271 11.44 -19.06 24.77
C GLN A 271 12.09 -17.76 24.26
N THR A 272 11.80 -16.60 24.87
CA THR A 272 12.33 -15.29 24.44
C THR A 272 13.31 -14.69 25.43
N ARG A 273 13.49 -15.27 26.63
CA ARG A 273 14.48 -14.80 27.59
C ARG A 273 15.91 -14.88 27.00
N PRO A 274 16.74 -13.84 27.14
CA PRO A 274 18.15 -13.89 26.78
C PRO A 274 18.85 -15.01 27.57
N GLY A 275 19.56 -15.91 26.88
CA GLY A 275 20.27 -17.05 27.48
C GLY A 275 19.49 -18.38 27.51
N ALA A 276 18.36 -18.48 26.80
CA ALA A 276 17.63 -19.74 26.61
C ALA A 276 18.09 -20.59 25.40
N GLN A 277 19.27 -20.32 24.85
CA GLN A 277 19.94 -21.16 23.84
C GLN A 277 21.27 -21.67 24.39
#